data_AF-A0A8H5ZWG8-F1
#
_entry.id   AF-A0A8H5ZWG8-F1
#
_cell.length_a   1.000
_cell.length_b   1.000
_cell.length_c   1.000
_cell.angle_alpha   90.00
_cell.angle_beta   90.00
_cell.angle_gamma   90.00
#
_symmetry.space_group_name_H-M   'P 1'
#
loop_
_entity.id
_entity.type
_entity.pdbx_description
1 polymer ?
#
loop_
_entity_poly.entity_id
_entity_poly.type
_entity_poly.pdbx_seq_one_letter_code
_entity_poly.pdbx_strand_id
1 'polypeptide(L)'
;MPKPNKITKPKSKSKRQQRSKSNSNPETNALKRNPTVHTTPTHIIFVRGPLSNWHPSPPFHGQRALDLCLPKLDELGIEYPARNAAVTRLIGSWDFTCGEQWMMGMKAWLFEGLPFFDSDKDISEEEFTELRRVVGSSKAPRGEKEKAILESSVTKALRAREPRVQKAIGRRVDGFREEVWSIASEAVVTAGCIARAEVDGSLRALYLASEGRGFVEGSVRDCVWGVGLKWDGVEIEDERNWRGENRLGRCHDEAARVVRGGLV
;
A
#
# COMPACT_ATOMS: atom_id res chain seq x y z
N MET A 1 25.27 -36.09 -81.54
CA MET A 1 25.15 -35.91 -80.07
C MET A 1 25.85 -34.61 -79.71
N PRO A 2 25.15 -33.59 -79.17
CA PRO A 2 24.80 -33.49 -77.74
C PRO A 2 23.37 -32.97 -77.46
N LYS A 3 22.94 -33.04 -76.18
CA LYS A 3 21.57 -32.88 -75.64
C LYS A 3 21.09 -31.41 -75.53
N PRO A 4 19.77 -31.13 -75.54
CA PRO A 4 19.23 -29.77 -75.42
C PRO A 4 19.16 -29.25 -73.97
N ASN A 5 19.51 -27.97 -73.81
CA ASN A 5 19.48 -27.22 -72.55
C ASN A 5 18.03 -26.85 -72.15
N LYS A 6 17.68 -27.12 -70.89
CA LYS A 6 16.39 -26.74 -70.29
C LYS A 6 16.34 -25.25 -69.97
N ILE A 7 15.27 -24.61 -70.44
CA ILE A 7 14.89 -23.22 -70.15
C ILE A 7 14.35 -23.14 -68.71
N THR A 8 14.97 -22.31 -67.87
CA THR A 8 14.45 -21.92 -66.55
C THR A 8 13.87 -20.51 -66.61
N LYS A 9 12.56 -20.39 -66.31
CA LYS A 9 11.84 -19.11 -66.13
C LYS A 9 12.18 -18.48 -64.76
N PRO A 10 12.12 -17.13 -64.63
CA PRO A 10 12.49 -16.44 -63.40
C PRO A 10 11.43 -16.61 -62.29
N LYS A 11 11.89 -16.87 -61.06
CA LYS A 11 11.05 -16.93 -59.85
C LYS A 11 10.65 -15.52 -59.43
N SER A 12 9.34 -15.29 -59.29
CA SER A 12 8.76 -14.08 -58.70
C SER A 12 9.09 -14.00 -57.21
N LYS A 13 9.45 -12.80 -56.75
CA LYS A 13 9.75 -12.50 -55.34
C LYS A 13 8.45 -12.55 -54.52
N SER A 14 8.35 -13.51 -53.61
CA SER A 14 7.33 -13.54 -52.56
C SER A 14 7.62 -12.42 -51.54
N LYS A 15 6.65 -11.50 -51.37
CA LYS A 15 6.64 -10.48 -50.32
C LYS A 15 6.52 -11.19 -48.97
N ARG A 16 7.63 -11.20 -48.23
CA ARG A 16 7.69 -11.61 -46.82
C ARG A 16 6.86 -10.62 -46.00
N GLN A 17 5.66 -11.02 -45.58
CA GLN A 17 4.92 -10.33 -44.52
C GLN A 17 5.82 -10.27 -43.28
N GLN A 18 6.32 -9.08 -42.96
CA GLN A 18 6.81 -8.77 -41.63
C GLN A 18 5.60 -8.81 -40.70
N ARG A 19 5.42 -9.94 -39.99
CA ARG A 19 4.67 -9.94 -38.74
C ARG A 19 5.36 -8.95 -37.81
N SER A 20 4.69 -7.85 -37.50
CA SER A 20 5.06 -6.98 -36.39
C SER A 20 5.10 -7.83 -35.14
N LYS A 21 6.31 -8.09 -34.62
CA LYS A 21 6.43 -8.52 -33.23
C LYS A 21 5.98 -7.32 -32.42
N SER A 22 4.78 -7.41 -31.83
CA SER A 22 4.40 -6.49 -30.77
C SER A 22 5.47 -6.60 -29.69
N ASN A 23 6.26 -5.55 -29.52
CA ASN A 23 7.03 -5.33 -28.31
C ASN A 23 6.00 -5.10 -27.19
N SER A 24 5.44 -6.18 -26.63
CA SER A 24 4.66 -6.09 -25.40
C SER A 24 5.64 -5.72 -24.30
N ASN A 25 5.62 -4.46 -23.90
CA ASN A 25 6.35 -3.98 -22.72
C ASN A 25 5.96 -4.88 -21.53
N PRO A 26 6.88 -5.51 -20.78
CA PRO A 26 6.55 -6.37 -19.64
C PRO A 26 5.58 -5.72 -18.63
N GLU A 27 5.56 -4.38 -18.56
CA GLU A 27 4.65 -3.57 -17.74
C GLU A 27 3.20 -3.61 -18.24
N THR A 28 2.93 -3.50 -19.54
CA THR A 28 1.56 -3.64 -20.12
C THR A 28 0.94 -5.03 -19.92
N ASN A 29 1.75 -5.99 -19.49
CA ASN A 29 1.34 -7.36 -19.21
C ASN A 29 0.84 -7.57 -17.77
N ALA A 30 1.19 -6.66 -16.84
CA ALA A 30 0.88 -6.78 -15.43
C ALA A 30 -0.63 -6.76 -15.18
N LEU A 31 -1.39 -5.95 -15.91
CA LEU A 31 -2.85 -5.89 -15.80
C LEU A 31 -3.52 -7.12 -16.45
N LYS A 32 -3.14 -7.46 -17.69
CA LYS A 32 -3.78 -8.54 -18.47
C LYS A 32 -3.63 -9.93 -17.86
N ARG A 33 -2.60 -10.16 -17.06
CA ARG A 33 -2.30 -11.48 -16.45
C ARG A 33 -2.69 -11.58 -14.99
N ASN A 34 -3.20 -10.51 -14.38
CA ASN A 34 -3.46 -10.50 -12.96
C ASN A 34 -4.92 -10.91 -12.67
N PRO A 35 -5.18 -12.10 -12.10
CA PRO A 35 -6.53 -12.60 -11.83
C PRO A 35 -7.21 -11.90 -10.64
N THR A 36 -6.58 -10.86 -10.09
CA THR A 36 -7.06 -10.09 -8.95
C THR A 36 -7.55 -8.70 -9.32
N VAL A 37 -7.44 -8.33 -10.60
CA VAL A 37 -7.90 -7.05 -11.14
C VAL A 37 -8.81 -7.25 -12.35
N HIS A 38 -9.82 -6.40 -12.47
CA HIS A 38 -10.68 -6.24 -13.63
C HIS A 38 -10.41 -4.85 -14.21
N THR A 39 -10.33 -4.71 -15.54
CA THR A 39 -9.95 -3.43 -16.16
C THR A 39 -10.96 -2.99 -17.20
N THR A 40 -11.34 -1.73 -17.14
CA THR A 40 -12.14 -1.03 -18.17
C THR A 40 -11.25 -0.02 -18.91
N PRO A 41 -11.77 0.72 -19.91
CA PRO A 41 -11.02 1.83 -20.51
C PRO A 41 -10.61 2.90 -19.50
N THR A 42 -11.37 3.08 -18.40
CA THR A 42 -11.19 4.17 -17.43
C THR A 42 -10.73 3.69 -16.05
N HIS A 43 -10.90 2.42 -15.70
CA HIS A 43 -10.68 1.94 -14.32
C HIS A 43 -9.86 0.64 -14.23
N ILE A 44 -9.17 0.48 -13.10
CA ILE A 44 -8.59 -0.76 -12.60
C ILE A 44 -9.33 -1.10 -11.31
N ILE A 45 -10.17 -2.12 -11.37
CA ILE A 45 -11.04 -2.56 -10.29
C ILE A 45 -10.40 -3.76 -9.59
N PHE A 46 -10.37 -3.77 -8.26
CA PHE A 46 -9.70 -4.81 -7.48
C PHE A 46 -10.41 -5.05 -6.15
N VAL A 47 -10.16 -6.21 -5.53
CA VAL A 47 -10.58 -6.51 -4.14
C VAL A 47 -9.49 -7.21 -3.33
N ARG A 48 -8.50 -7.78 -4.03
CA ARG A 48 -7.42 -8.62 -3.49
C ARG A 48 -6.14 -8.41 -4.29
N GLY A 49 -5.08 -9.13 -3.95
CA GLY A 49 -3.78 -9.00 -4.62
C GLY A 49 -3.05 -7.71 -4.22
N PRO A 50 -1.97 -7.32 -4.94
CA PRO A 50 -1.05 -6.26 -4.51
C PRO A 50 -1.69 -4.91 -4.16
N LEU A 51 -2.82 -4.56 -4.79
CA LEU A 51 -3.56 -3.34 -4.48
C LEU A 51 -4.28 -3.43 -3.13
N SER A 52 -4.76 -4.60 -2.71
CA SER A 52 -5.45 -4.75 -1.42
C SER A 52 -4.55 -4.34 -0.25
N ASN A 53 -5.11 -3.59 0.69
CA ASN A 53 -4.43 -3.18 1.92
C ASN A 53 -4.01 -4.39 2.79
N TRP A 54 -4.70 -5.52 2.62
CA TRP A 54 -4.46 -6.77 3.35
C TRP A 54 -3.45 -7.68 2.67
N HIS A 55 -2.96 -7.33 1.49
CA HIS A 55 -1.99 -8.15 0.78
C HIS A 55 -0.63 -8.08 1.47
N PRO A 56 -0.02 -9.23 1.80
CA PRO A 56 1.36 -9.28 2.26
C PRO A 56 2.29 -8.71 1.18
N SER A 57 3.25 -7.89 1.59
CA SER A 57 4.31 -7.38 0.71
C SER A 57 5.67 -7.76 1.27
N PRO A 58 6.74 -7.70 0.45
CA PRO A 58 8.08 -7.50 0.99
C PRO A 58 8.05 -6.39 2.06
N PRO A 59 8.80 -6.53 3.17
CA PRO A 59 8.74 -5.54 4.23
C PRO A 59 9.21 -4.17 3.74
N PHE A 60 8.47 -3.11 4.06
CA PHE A 60 8.87 -1.72 3.82
C PHE A 60 9.18 -1.02 5.13
N HIS A 61 10.22 -0.18 5.11
CA HIS A 61 10.73 0.51 6.30
C HIS A 61 9.78 1.64 6.74
N GLY A 62 9.40 1.63 8.02
CA GLY A 62 8.52 2.63 8.61
C GLY A 62 9.04 4.06 8.49
N GLN A 63 10.35 4.27 8.60
CA GLN A 63 10.94 5.60 8.46
C GLN A 63 10.64 6.21 7.10
N ARG A 64 10.75 5.41 6.04
CA ARG A 64 10.46 5.87 4.68
C ARG A 64 8.98 6.24 4.51
N ALA A 65 8.08 5.44 5.07
CA ALA A 65 6.65 5.74 5.07
C ALA A 65 6.31 6.98 5.91
N LEU A 66 7.00 7.22 7.03
CA LEU A 66 6.87 8.47 7.81
C LEU A 66 7.34 9.69 7.01
N ASP A 67 8.49 9.60 6.33
CA ASP A 67 9.03 10.71 5.54
C ASP A 67 8.07 11.14 4.42
N LEU A 68 7.29 10.20 3.88
CA LEU A 68 6.22 10.46 2.91
C LEU A 68 4.92 10.97 3.55
N CYS A 69 4.63 10.54 4.78
CA CYS A 69 3.37 10.84 5.47
C CYS A 69 3.38 12.20 6.17
N LEU A 70 4.43 12.51 6.94
CA LEU A 70 4.46 13.65 7.85
C LEU A 70 4.29 15.00 7.14
N PRO A 71 4.94 15.30 6.00
CA PRO A 71 4.70 16.54 5.27
C PRO A 71 3.23 16.71 4.88
N LYS A 72 2.53 15.61 4.57
CA LYS A 72 1.11 15.66 4.21
C LYS A 72 0.23 15.94 5.43
N LEU A 73 0.60 15.42 6.60
CA LEU A 73 -0.09 15.76 7.85
C LEU A 73 0.13 17.23 8.24
N ASP A 74 1.34 17.77 8.01
CA ASP A 74 1.64 19.20 8.20
C ASP A 74 0.76 20.08 7.31
N GLU A 75 0.64 19.75 6.01
CA GLU A 75 -0.25 20.46 5.06
C GLU A 75 -1.72 20.43 5.49
N LEU A 76 -2.16 19.34 6.12
CA LEU A 76 -3.53 19.16 6.60
C LEU A 76 -3.75 19.79 7.99
N GLY A 77 -2.72 20.35 8.62
CA GLY A 77 -2.80 20.92 9.97
C GLY A 77 -3.11 19.87 11.05
N ILE A 78 -2.74 18.60 10.81
CA ILE A 78 -2.96 17.52 11.77
C ILE A 78 -1.80 17.51 12.75
N GLU A 79 -2.10 17.72 14.04
CA GLU A 79 -1.10 17.54 15.10
C GLU A 79 -0.79 16.06 15.29
N TYR A 80 0.50 15.75 15.48
CA TYR A 80 0.99 14.39 15.67
C TYR A 80 2.20 14.35 16.62
N PRO A 81 2.52 13.19 17.22
CA PRO A 81 3.67 13.06 18.12
C PRO A 81 4.98 13.50 17.49
N ALA A 82 5.84 14.18 18.25
CA ALA A 82 7.09 14.74 17.75
C ALA A 82 7.97 13.69 17.02
N ARG A 83 8.79 14.12 16.06
CA ARG A 83 9.63 13.21 15.24
C ARG A 83 10.58 12.34 16.06
N ASN A 84 11.07 12.88 17.17
CA ASN A 84 11.96 12.25 18.14
C ASN A 84 11.23 11.56 19.31
N ALA A 85 9.90 11.66 19.39
CA ALA A 85 9.12 10.96 20.40
C ALA A 85 9.31 9.44 20.29
N ALA A 86 9.28 8.75 21.43
CA ALA A 86 9.49 7.31 21.51
C ALA A 86 8.63 6.51 20.52
N VAL A 87 7.35 6.89 20.41
CA VAL A 87 6.37 6.22 19.55
C VAL A 87 6.65 6.45 18.07
N THR A 88 7.06 7.67 17.68
CA THR A 88 7.44 7.98 16.29
C THR A 88 8.71 7.26 15.88
N ARG A 89 9.73 7.26 16.75
CA ARG A 89 10.96 6.48 16.54
C ARG A 89 10.68 4.99 16.42
N LEU A 90 9.75 4.46 17.23
CA LEU A 90 9.36 3.06 17.19
C LEU A 90 8.72 2.70 15.84
N ILE A 91 7.75 3.50 15.37
CA ILE A 91 7.14 3.37 14.04
C ILE A 91 8.23 3.41 12.96
N GLY A 92 9.11 4.41 13.02
CA GLY A 92 10.18 4.60 12.02
C GLY A 92 11.15 3.42 11.95
N SER A 93 11.42 2.76 13.09
CA SER A 93 12.34 1.63 13.19
C SER A 93 11.76 0.27 12.78
N TRP A 94 10.46 0.22 12.45
CA TRP A 94 9.74 -1.03 12.22
C TRP A 94 9.60 -1.37 10.73
N ASP A 95 9.62 -2.65 10.42
CA ASP A 95 9.37 -3.18 9.08
C ASP A 95 7.91 -3.66 8.98
N PHE A 96 7.17 -3.04 8.06
CA PHE A 96 5.75 -3.34 7.87
C PHE A 96 5.57 -4.36 6.76
N THR A 97 4.72 -5.37 7.00
CA THR A 97 4.53 -6.50 6.09
C THR A 97 3.28 -6.38 5.22
N CYS A 98 2.43 -5.38 5.46
CA CYS A 98 1.27 -5.05 4.64
C CYS A 98 0.75 -3.64 4.99
N GLY A 99 -0.11 -3.09 4.14
CA GLY A 99 -0.69 -1.76 4.34
C GLY A 99 -1.60 -1.67 5.57
N GLU A 100 -2.33 -2.75 5.92
CA GLU A 100 -3.18 -2.78 7.11
C GLU A 100 -2.37 -2.62 8.40
N GLN A 101 -1.21 -3.27 8.50
CA GLN A 101 -0.33 -3.14 9.65
C GLN A 101 0.16 -1.71 9.83
N TRP A 102 0.57 -1.07 8.73
CA TRP A 102 0.99 0.33 8.70
C TRP A 102 -0.15 1.25 9.13
N MET A 103 -1.32 1.11 8.50
CA MET A 103 -2.49 1.93 8.78
C MET A 103 -2.91 1.84 10.25
N MET A 104 -2.97 0.64 10.82
CA MET A 104 -3.38 0.45 12.22
C MET A 104 -2.28 0.87 13.21
N GLY A 105 -1.01 0.67 12.87
CA GLY A 105 0.12 1.18 13.65
C GLY A 105 0.13 2.71 13.71
N MET A 106 -0.09 3.37 12.58
CA MET A 106 -0.21 4.83 12.48
C MET A 106 -1.46 5.36 13.19
N LYS A 107 -2.58 4.63 13.13
CA LYS A 107 -3.77 4.99 13.89
C LYS A 107 -3.49 4.99 15.40
N ALA A 108 -2.85 3.94 15.92
CA ALA A 108 -2.48 3.88 17.33
C ALA A 108 -1.42 4.94 17.70
N TRP A 109 -0.45 5.19 16.82
CA TRP A 109 0.56 6.24 16.98
C TRP A 109 -0.07 7.63 17.12
N LEU A 110 -1.09 7.94 16.31
CA LEU A 110 -1.71 9.26 16.29
C LEU A 110 -2.61 9.54 17.50
N PHE A 111 -3.25 8.53 18.09
CA PHE A 111 -4.32 8.73 19.08
C PHE A 111 -4.01 8.20 20.49
N GLU A 112 -3.24 7.12 20.63
CA GLU A 112 -2.98 6.47 21.92
C GLU A 112 -1.56 6.73 22.43
N GLY A 113 -0.57 6.70 21.54
CA GLY A 113 0.84 6.86 21.92
C GLY A 113 1.43 5.61 22.59
N LEU A 114 2.43 5.81 23.45
CA LEU A 114 3.06 4.74 24.24
C LEU A 114 2.97 5.08 25.74
N PRO A 115 2.49 4.15 26.59
CA PRO A 115 2.51 4.35 28.03
C PRO A 115 3.92 4.64 28.56
N PHE A 116 4.03 5.53 29.54
CA PHE A 116 5.28 6.00 30.17
C PHE A 116 6.20 6.83 29.27
N PHE A 117 5.78 7.10 28.03
CA PHE A 117 6.46 8.00 27.11
C PHE A 117 5.46 9.09 26.72
N ASP A 118 5.45 10.20 27.47
CA ASP A 118 4.69 11.38 27.06
C ASP A 118 5.09 11.76 25.63
N SER A 119 4.11 12.05 24.77
CA SER A 119 4.28 12.27 23.33
C SER A 119 5.27 13.38 22.95
N ASP A 120 5.66 14.21 23.92
CA ASP A 120 6.35 15.48 23.69
C ASP A 120 7.78 15.51 24.26
N LYS A 121 8.28 14.40 24.81
CA LYS A 121 9.63 14.32 25.36
C LYS A 121 10.54 13.42 24.52
N ASP A 122 11.67 14.00 24.14
CA ASP A 122 12.82 13.28 23.60
C ASP A 122 13.24 12.18 24.57
N ILE A 123 13.50 11.00 24.02
CA ILE A 123 14.10 9.88 24.75
C ILE A 123 15.56 9.71 24.35
N SER A 124 16.40 9.25 25.28
CA SER A 124 17.79 8.93 24.99
C SER A 124 17.93 7.72 24.07
N GLU A 125 19.11 7.52 23.46
CA GLU A 125 19.39 6.33 22.66
C GLU A 125 19.34 5.05 23.50
N GLU A 126 19.74 5.12 24.77
CA GLU A 126 19.65 4.01 25.71
C GLU A 126 18.20 3.65 26.02
N GLU A 127 17.35 4.65 26.28
CA GLU A 127 15.92 4.46 26.49
C GLU A 127 15.24 3.86 25.26
N PHE A 128 15.59 4.33 24.06
CA PHE A 128 15.06 3.79 22.82
C PHE A 128 15.53 2.36 22.57
N THR A 129 16.79 2.06 22.85
CA THR A 129 17.35 0.71 22.73
C THR A 129 16.61 -0.25 23.65
N GLU A 130 16.34 0.16 24.90
CA GLU A 130 15.56 -0.64 25.84
C GLU A 130 14.10 -0.81 25.39
N LEU A 131 13.45 0.25 24.87
CA LEU A 131 12.12 0.16 24.29
C LEU A 131 12.07 -0.87 23.15
N ARG A 132 13.01 -0.82 22.21
CA ARG A 132 13.10 -1.80 21.12
C ARG A 132 13.29 -3.23 21.64
N ARG A 133 14.12 -3.40 22.67
CA ARG A 133 14.33 -4.70 23.32
C ARG A 133 13.03 -5.23 23.92
N VAL A 134 12.27 -4.38 24.62
CA VAL A 134 10.96 -4.75 25.21
C VAL A 134 9.97 -5.15 24.12
N VAL A 135 9.76 -4.28 23.12
CA VAL A 135 8.78 -4.51 22.04
C VAL A 135 9.11 -5.75 21.22
N GLY A 136 10.40 -6.01 20.96
CA GLY A 136 10.89 -7.19 20.23
C GLY A 136 10.96 -8.48 21.06
N SER A 137 10.78 -8.42 22.38
CA SER A 137 10.90 -9.59 23.26
C SER A 137 9.71 -10.54 23.11
N SER A 138 10.01 -11.84 23.05
CA SER A 138 9.04 -12.93 23.21
C SER A 138 8.88 -13.38 24.67
N LYS A 139 9.72 -12.89 25.59
CA LYS A 139 9.66 -13.21 27.02
C LYS A 139 8.55 -12.45 27.74
N ALA A 140 8.13 -12.96 28.88
CA ALA A 140 7.18 -12.29 29.76
C ALA A 140 7.71 -10.91 30.21
N PRO A 141 6.83 -9.89 30.34
CA PRO A 141 7.23 -8.56 30.77
C PRO A 141 7.77 -8.57 32.20
N ARG A 142 8.83 -7.80 32.42
CA ARG A 142 9.40 -7.56 33.75
C ARG A 142 8.74 -6.33 34.37
N GLY A 143 7.68 -6.56 35.12
CA GLY A 143 6.94 -5.52 35.84
C GLY A 143 5.93 -4.75 34.97
N GLU A 144 5.32 -3.75 35.58
CA GLU A 144 4.16 -3.04 35.02
C GLU A 144 4.51 -2.17 33.80
N LYS A 145 5.70 -1.58 33.77
CA LYS A 145 6.15 -0.74 32.64
C LYS A 145 6.25 -1.54 31.34
N GLU A 146 7.01 -2.64 31.34
CA GLU A 146 7.12 -3.51 30.16
C GLU A 146 5.75 -4.05 29.76
N LYS A 147 4.92 -4.43 30.74
CA LYS A 147 3.57 -4.93 30.48
C LYS A 147 2.70 -3.90 29.76
N ALA A 148 2.64 -2.66 30.23
CA ALA A 148 1.83 -1.61 29.60
C ALA A 148 2.32 -1.28 28.19
N ILE A 149 3.64 -1.20 27.97
CA ILE A 149 4.22 -0.98 26.63
C ILE A 149 3.77 -2.09 25.68
N LEU A 150 3.86 -3.35 26.10
CA LEU A 150 3.45 -4.51 25.30
C LEU A 150 1.94 -4.57 25.09
N GLU A 151 1.15 -4.03 26.02
CA GLU A 151 -0.30 -3.99 25.96
C GLU A 151 -0.86 -2.80 25.16
N SER A 152 -0.05 -1.79 24.84
CA SER A 152 -0.45 -0.67 23.97
C SER A 152 -0.87 -1.14 22.58
N SER A 153 -1.81 -0.42 21.96
CA SER A 153 -2.29 -0.69 20.61
C SER A 153 -1.18 -0.54 19.58
N VAL A 154 -0.24 0.40 19.75
CA VAL A 154 0.93 0.55 18.86
C VAL A 154 1.74 -0.74 18.84
N THR A 155 2.18 -1.21 20.01
CA THR A 155 3.00 -2.44 20.09
C THR A 155 2.22 -3.66 19.57
N LYS A 156 0.95 -3.79 19.92
CA LYS A 156 0.09 -4.89 19.43
C LYS A 156 -0.03 -4.85 17.90
N ALA A 157 -0.27 -3.68 17.30
CA ALA A 157 -0.39 -3.53 15.84
C ALA A 157 0.92 -3.87 15.13
N LEU A 158 2.05 -3.37 15.64
CA LEU A 158 3.38 -3.66 15.11
C LEU A 158 3.74 -5.15 15.19
N ARG A 159 3.35 -5.84 16.26
CA ARG A 159 3.62 -7.28 16.43
C ARG A 159 2.65 -8.17 15.67
N ALA A 160 1.43 -7.71 15.39
CA ALA A 160 0.44 -8.50 14.68
C ALA A 160 0.87 -8.81 13.23
N ARG A 161 0.71 -10.06 12.80
CA ARG A 161 1.07 -10.53 11.45
C ARG A 161 -0.15 -10.83 10.57
N GLU A 162 -1.34 -10.88 11.15
CA GLU A 162 -2.58 -11.13 10.44
C GLU A 162 -3.39 -9.84 10.28
N PRO A 163 -3.81 -9.46 9.06
CA PRO A 163 -4.60 -8.25 8.81
C PRO A 163 -5.90 -8.17 9.62
N ARG A 164 -6.55 -9.31 9.86
CA ARG A 164 -7.75 -9.36 10.71
C ARG A 164 -7.47 -8.94 12.16
N VAL A 165 -6.33 -9.37 12.70
CA VAL A 165 -5.89 -9.02 14.06
C VAL A 165 -5.49 -7.55 14.11
N GLN A 166 -4.74 -7.07 13.12
CA GLN A 166 -4.36 -5.65 12.99
C GLN A 166 -5.59 -4.75 12.98
N LYS A 167 -6.59 -5.06 12.13
CA LYS A 167 -7.85 -4.32 12.06
C LYS A 167 -8.63 -4.36 13.37
N ALA A 168 -8.62 -5.50 14.08
CA ALA A 168 -9.27 -5.62 15.38
C ALA A 168 -8.61 -4.75 16.46
N ILE A 169 -7.27 -4.61 16.42
CA ILE A 169 -6.52 -3.71 17.30
C ILE A 169 -6.87 -2.26 16.99
N GLY A 170 -6.83 -1.85 15.71
CA GLY A 170 -7.14 -0.46 15.33
C GLY A 170 -8.59 -0.01 15.57
N ARG A 171 -9.51 -0.94 15.84
CA ARG A 171 -10.89 -0.65 16.31
C ARG A 171 -10.98 -0.34 17.80
N ARG A 172 -9.92 -0.60 18.56
CA ARG A 172 -9.86 -0.45 20.02
C ARG A 172 -8.76 0.52 20.46
N VAL A 173 -8.30 1.37 19.54
CA VAL A 173 -7.31 2.41 19.85
C VAL A 173 -7.96 3.43 20.78
N ASP A 174 -7.33 3.64 21.93
CA ASP A 174 -7.80 4.61 22.91
C ASP A 174 -7.57 6.04 22.39
N GLY A 175 -8.43 6.98 22.80
CA GLY A 175 -8.34 8.38 22.33
C GLY A 175 -8.68 8.59 20.86
N PHE A 176 -9.25 7.59 20.17
CA PHE A 176 -9.62 7.68 18.76
C PHE A 176 -10.61 8.83 18.49
N ARG A 177 -10.24 9.70 17.53
CA ARG A 177 -11.07 10.82 17.04
C ARG A 177 -11.37 10.63 15.56
N GLU A 178 -12.62 10.36 15.23
CA GLU A 178 -13.06 10.09 13.84
C GLU A 178 -12.87 11.33 12.97
N GLU A 179 -13.15 12.52 13.49
CA GLU A 179 -13.00 13.80 12.79
C GLU A 179 -11.55 14.05 12.33
N VAL A 180 -10.56 13.67 13.15
CA VAL A 180 -9.14 13.77 12.78
C VAL A 180 -8.76 12.65 11.81
N TRP A 181 -9.18 11.41 12.10
CA TRP A 181 -8.80 10.25 11.30
C TRP A 181 -9.40 10.26 9.90
N SER A 182 -10.62 10.76 9.75
CA SER A 182 -11.31 10.88 8.47
C SER A 182 -10.51 11.76 7.48
N ILE A 183 -9.69 12.68 7.99
CA ILE A 183 -8.80 13.55 7.23
C ILE A 183 -7.40 12.92 7.09
N ALA A 184 -6.81 12.47 8.20
CA ALA A 184 -5.43 11.97 8.22
C ALA A 184 -5.24 10.62 7.50
N SER A 185 -6.27 9.77 7.48
CA SER A 185 -6.14 8.37 7.03
C SER A 185 -5.74 8.21 5.57
N GLU A 186 -6.21 9.06 4.65
CA GLU A 186 -5.81 8.98 3.24
C GLU A 186 -4.33 9.33 3.07
N ALA A 187 -3.80 10.31 3.81
CA ALA A 187 -2.38 10.64 3.81
C ALA A 187 -1.53 9.46 4.32
N VAL A 188 -1.94 8.86 5.43
CA VAL A 188 -1.30 7.67 6.01
C VAL A 188 -1.29 6.51 5.01
N VAL A 189 -2.44 6.16 4.44
CA VAL A 189 -2.55 5.02 3.53
C VAL A 189 -1.80 5.26 2.22
N THR A 190 -1.85 6.49 1.68
CA THR A 190 -1.08 6.87 0.49
C THR A 190 0.42 6.70 0.71
N ALA A 191 0.95 7.21 1.83
CA ALA A 191 2.37 7.06 2.16
C ALA A 191 2.79 5.58 2.27
N GLY A 192 1.95 4.74 2.88
CA GLY A 192 2.17 3.30 2.93
C GLY A 192 2.10 2.64 1.55
N CYS A 193 1.21 3.08 0.67
CA CYS A 193 1.10 2.59 -0.71
C CYS A 193 2.34 2.92 -1.55
N ILE A 194 2.92 4.10 -1.38
CA ILE A 194 4.15 4.53 -2.04
C ILE A 194 5.34 3.71 -1.52
N ALA A 195 5.56 3.70 -0.20
CA ALA A 195 6.66 2.94 0.42
C ALA A 195 6.57 1.43 0.11
N ARG A 196 5.36 0.87 0.03
CA ARG A 196 5.16 -0.52 -0.38
C ARG A 196 5.54 -0.73 -1.84
N ALA A 197 5.23 0.19 -2.74
CA ALA A 197 5.58 0.07 -4.16
C ALA A 197 7.08 0.25 -4.45
N GLU A 198 7.84 0.88 -3.54
CA GLU A 198 9.31 0.92 -3.60
C GLU A 198 9.93 -0.48 -3.49
N VAL A 199 9.33 -1.36 -2.69
CA VAL A 199 9.85 -2.71 -2.41
C VAL A 199 9.07 -3.83 -3.11
N ASP A 200 7.80 -3.61 -3.45
CA ASP A 200 6.93 -4.56 -4.14
C ASP A 200 6.87 -4.26 -5.64
N GLY A 201 7.68 -4.99 -6.40
CA GLY A 201 7.73 -4.89 -7.85
C GLY A 201 6.40 -5.21 -8.55
N SER A 202 5.52 -6.01 -7.94
CA SER A 202 4.20 -6.33 -8.51
C SER A 202 3.26 -5.13 -8.39
N LEU A 203 3.22 -4.49 -7.21
CA LEU A 203 2.46 -3.26 -7.00
C LEU A 203 2.99 -2.13 -7.90
N ARG A 204 4.32 -1.96 -7.96
CA ARG A 204 4.96 -0.98 -8.85
C ARG A 204 4.58 -1.18 -10.30
N ALA A 205 4.59 -2.43 -10.79
CA ALA A 205 4.21 -2.74 -12.16
C ALA A 205 2.74 -2.38 -12.46
N LEU A 206 1.82 -2.57 -11.50
CA LEU A 206 0.41 -2.16 -11.66
C LEU A 206 0.28 -0.64 -11.78
N TYR A 207 1.03 0.12 -10.98
CA TYR A 207 1.03 1.59 -11.06
C TYR A 207 1.58 2.10 -12.40
N LEU A 208 2.70 1.54 -12.88
CA LEU A 208 3.28 1.92 -14.18
C LEU A 208 2.34 1.56 -15.34
N ALA A 209 1.65 0.42 -15.25
CA ALA A 209 0.69 -0.03 -16.25
C ALA A 209 -0.67 0.69 -16.19
N SER A 210 -0.91 1.55 -15.19
CA SER A 210 -2.22 2.19 -14.99
C SER A 210 -2.65 3.05 -16.18
N GLU A 211 -1.70 3.65 -16.91
CA GLU A 211 -1.94 4.45 -18.12
C GLU A 211 -2.98 5.58 -17.92
N GLY A 212 -3.18 6.05 -16.69
CA GLY A 212 -4.16 7.08 -16.36
C GLY A 212 -5.57 6.55 -16.04
N ARG A 213 -5.76 5.23 -15.93
CA ARG A 213 -6.97 4.63 -15.36
C ARG A 213 -7.01 4.86 -13.84
N GLY A 214 -8.20 5.13 -13.31
CA GLY A 214 -8.45 5.26 -11.87
C GLY A 214 -8.53 3.90 -11.17
N PHE A 215 -8.10 3.82 -9.91
CA PHE A 215 -8.18 2.60 -9.10
C PHE A 215 -9.52 2.52 -8.34
N VAL A 216 -10.12 1.33 -8.30
CA VAL A 216 -11.44 1.10 -7.67
C VAL A 216 -11.41 -0.13 -6.78
N GLU A 217 -11.64 0.03 -5.48
CA GLU A 217 -11.82 -1.10 -4.57
C GLU A 217 -13.28 -1.57 -4.58
N GLY A 218 -13.49 -2.82 -5.04
CA GLY A 218 -14.80 -3.45 -5.25
C GLY A 218 -15.21 -4.43 -4.15
N SER A 219 -15.24 -3.98 -2.90
CA SER A 219 -15.86 -4.69 -1.78
C SER A 219 -17.34 -4.34 -1.66
N VAL A 220 -18.20 -5.37 -1.62
CA VAL A 220 -19.64 -5.22 -1.36
C VAL A 220 -19.93 -4.67 0.05
N ARG A 221 -18.99 -4.85 0.99
CA ARG A 221 -19.20 -4.53 2.41
C ARG A 221 -18.57 -3.21 2.85
N ASP A 222 -17.66 -2.66 2.05
CA ASP A 222 -16.88 -1.47 2.43
C ASP A 222 -17.33 -0.29 1.56
N CYS A 223 -18.00 0.68 2.19
CA CYS A 223 -18.42 1.92 1.54
C CYS A 223 -17.52 3.11 1.90
N VAL A 224 -16.44 2.91 2.64
CA VAL A 224 -15.49 3.97 2.98
C VAL A 224 -14.23 3.81 2.15
N TRP A 225 -13.59 2.65 2.24
CA TRP A 225 -12.39 2.34 1.48
C TRP A 225 -12.69 1.83 0.07
N GLY A 226 -13.88 1.26 -0.12
CA GLY A 226 -14.40 0.78 -1.40
C GLY A 226 -15.68 1.47 -1.86
N VAL A 227 -16.21 0.98 -2.99
CA VAL A 227 -17.43 1.53 -3.63
C VAL A 227 -18.72 0.83 -3.22
N GLY A 228 -18.67 -0.17 -2.34
CA GLY A 228 -19.87 -0.90 -1.90
C GLY A 228 -20.47 -1.82 -2.97
N LEU A 229 -19.70 -2.19 -4.00
CA LEU A 229 -20.13 -3.06 -5.10
C LEU A 229 -19.14 -4.20 -5.29
N LYS A 230 -19.59 -5.28 -5.94
CA LYS A 230 -18.76 -6.46 -6.20
C LYS A 230 -17.76 -6.17 -7.33
N TRP A 231 -16.47 -6.38 -7.08
CA TRP A 231 -15.38 -6.07 -8.02
C TRP A 231 -15.48 -6.69 -9.42
N ASP A 232 -16.19 -7.82 -9.56
CA ASP A 232 -16.38 -8.55 -10.82
C ASP A 232 -17.82 -8.42 -11.37
N GLY A 233 -18.64 -7.52 -10.79
CA GLY A 233 -20.01 -7.25 -11.23
C GLY A 233 -20.06 -6.10 -12.22
N VAL A 234 -20.92 -6.21 -13.25
CA VAL A 234 -21.05 -5.16 -14.29
C VAL A 234 -21.48 -3.79 -13.73
N GLU A 235 -22.22 -3.77 -12.62
CA GLU A 235 -22.70 -2.52 -12.01
C GLU A 235 -21.56 -1.61 -11.54
N ILE A 236 -20.39 -2.16 -11.22
CA ILE A 236 -19.26 -1.38 -10.72
C ILE A 236 -18.60 -0.51 -11.78
N GLU A 237 -18.83 -0.81 -13.06
CA GLU A 237 -18.25 -0.05 -14.17
C GLU A 237 -18.91 1.32 -14.38
N ASP A 238 -20.11 1.51 -13.83
CA ASP A 238 -20.83 2.79 -13.84
C ASP A 238 -20.74 3.44 -12.46
N GLU A 239 -19.98 4.54 -12.38
CA GLU A 239 -19.75 5.32 -11.16
C GLU A 239 -21.05 5.77 -10.48
N ARG A 240 -22.15 5.92 -11.23
CA ARG A 240 -23.46 6.31 -10.67
C ARG A 240 -24.06 5.25 -9.75
N ASN A 241 -23.59 4.00 -9.84
CA ASN A 241 -24.02 2.91 -8.97
C ASN A 241 -23.21 2.84 -7.68
N TRP A 242 -22.08 3.55 -7.58
CA TRP A 242 -21.20 3.49 -6.44
C TRP A 242 -21.90 4.02 -5.18
N ARG A 243 -21.74 3.28 -4.08
CA ARG A 243 -22.40 3.54 -2.80
C ARG A 243 -21.40 3.92 -1.71
N GLY A 244 -20.14 4.10 -2.10
CA GLY A 244 -19.03 4.31 -1.19
C GLY A 244 -17.99 5.27 -1.75
N GLU A 245 -17.07 5.64 -0.88
CA GLU A 245 -16.14 6.74 -1.13
C GLU A 245 -14.89 6.33 -1.92
N ASN A 246 -14.59 5.03 -2.05
CA ASN A 246 -13.38 4.55 -2.75
C ASN A 246 -12.06 5.20 -2.27
N ARG A 247 -11.90 5.44 -0.96
CA ARG A 247 -10.67 6.06 -0.42
C ARG A 247 -9.40 5.31 -0.80
N LEU A 248 -9.45 3.97 -0.83
CA LEU A 248 -8.27 3.17 -1.19
C LEU A 248 -7.89 3.38 -2.66
N GLY A 249 -8.88 3.48 -3.55
CA GLY A 249 -8.68 3.83 -4.95
C GLY A 249 -7.93 5.14 -5.12
N ARG A 250 -8.38 6.22 -4.45
CA ARG A 250 -7.69 7.52 -4.48
C ARG A 250 -6.27 7.46 -3.94
N CYS A 251 -6.04 6.69 -2.87
CA CYS A 251 -4.68 6.49 -2.35
C CYS A 251 -3.77 5.82 -3.39
N HIS A 252 -4.29 4.86 -4.17
CA HIS A 252 -3.56 4.25 -5.26
C HIS A 252 -3.36 5.19 -6.45
N ASP A 253 -4.35 6.03 -6.79
CA ASP A 253 -4.21 7.03 -7.85
C ASP A 253 -3.04 7.97 -7.55
N GLU A 254 -2.98 8.48 -6.32
CA GLU A 254 -1.91 9.37 -5.87
C GLU A 254 -0.56 8.64 -5.80
N ALA A 255 -0.52 7.44 -5.23
CA ALA A 255 0.70 6.64 -5.18
C ALA A 255 1.23 6.33 -6.59
N ALA A 256 0.35 5.99 -7.53
CA ALA A 256 0.71 5.73 -8.91
C ALA A 256 1.23 6.98 -9.61
N ARG A 257 0.65 8.16 -9.34
CA ARG A 257 1.16 9.45 -9.83
C ARG A 257 2.59 9.70 -9.38
N VAL A 258 2.88 9.50 -8.09
CA VAL A 258 4.21 9.68 -7.51
C VAL A 258 5.22 8.69 -8.12
N VAL A 259 4.87 7.41 -8.18
CA VAL A 259 5.73 6.34 -8.75
C VAL A 259 6.02 6.56 -10.23
N ARG A 260 5.02 6.95 -11.03
CA ARG A 260 5.21 7.26 -12.46
C ARG A 260 6.01 8.53 -12.70
N GLY A 261 5.96 9.48 -11.77
CA GLY A 261 6.75 10.71 -11.82
C GLY A 261 8.24 10.51 -11.52
N GLY A 262 8.67 9.30 -11.15
CA GLY A 262 10.07 9.03 -10.78
C GLY A 262 10.50 9.66 -9.45
N LEU A 263 9.54 10.06 -8.62
CA LEU A 263 9.78 10.66 -7.29
C LEU A 263 10.03 9.61 -6.20
N VAL A 264 10.49 8.43 -6.61
CA VAL A 264 10.53 7.19 -5.83
C VAL A 264 11.84 6.47 -6.14
#